data_AF-A0A933ZPF0-F1
#
_entry.id   AF-A0A933ZPF0-F1
#
_cell.length_a   1.000
_cell.length_b   1.000
_cell.length_c   1.000
_cell.angle_alpha   90.00
_cell.angle_beta   90.00
_cell.angle_gamma   90.00
#
_symmetry.space_group_name_H-M   'P 1'
#
loop_
_entity.id
_entity.type
_entity.pdbx_description
1 polymer ?
#
loop_
_entity_poly.entity_id
_entity_poly.type
_entity_poly.pdbx_seq_one_letter_code
_entity_poly.pdbx_strand_id
1 'polypeptide(L)'
;MHRVDDTALADISLEEKREMLSADAERARALEEQHKADFEVAAGRHNVAVAEAELTQREAEVRKAQSQLDLASVRREKTELAAAEQQLDLAREGRRVAEAHLAWARERQALLEQNVAVARANHRWADARYELEKARLAARKGRVPDKDFAVRSFEEQADRTHRDVIDARLDATRHQEAAAKAERAFQEQELKYQGRVKSKH
;
A
#
# COMPACT_ATOMS: atom_id res chain seq x y z
N MET A 1 22.44 -14.72 -7.40
CA MET A 1 21.62 -14.41 -8.59
C MET A 1 22.48 -14.73 -9.80
N HIS A 2 22.05 -15.67 -10.64
CA HIS A 2 22.77 -16.02 -11.86
C HIS A 2 22.59 -14.91 -12.90
N ARG A 3 23.65 -14.64 -13.68
CA ARG A 3 23.66 -13.63 -14.74
C ARG A 3 24.46 -14.16 -15.93
N VAL A 4 24.06 -13.75 -17.13
CA VAL A 4 24.81 -13.99 -18.36
C VAL A 4 25.56 -12.72 -18.75
N ASP A 5 26.80 -12.84 -19.20
CA ASP A 5 27.58 -11.70 -19.68
C ASP A 5 26.99 -11.14 -20.99
N ASP A 6 26.71 -9.85 -21.02
CA ASP A 6 26.14 -9.15 -22.18
C ASP A 6 27.07 -9.20 -23.39
N THR A 7 28.39 -9.27 -23.17
CA THR A 7 29.39 -9.34 -24.24
C THR A 7 29.28 -10.63 -25.04
N ALA A 8 28.80 -11.72 -24.43
CA ALA A 8 28.60 -13.00 -25.10
C ALA A 8 27.48 -12.94 -26.17
N LEU A 9 26.61 -11.92 -26.09
CA LEU A 9 25.43 -11.76 -26.93
C LEU A 9 25.51 -10.53 -27.83
N ALA A 10 26.58 -9.74 -27.78
CA ALA A 10 26.70 -8.45 -28.47
C ALA A 10 26.44 -8.56 -29.98
N ASP A 11 27.06 -9.54 -30.64
CA ASP A 11 27.05 -9.71 -32.11
C ASP A 11 25.79 -10.40 -32.66
N ILE A 12 24.86 -10.83 -31.80
CA ILE A 12 23.61 -11.49 -32.21
C ILE A 12 22.62 -10.45 -32.75
N SER A 13 21.91 -10.77 -33.83
CA SER A 13 20.96 -9.87 -34.48
C SER A 13 19.77 -9.52 -33.57
N LEU A 14 19.11 -8.39 -33.86
CA LEU A 14 17.94 -7.94 -33.10
C LEU A 14 16.75 -8.91 -33.20
N GLU A 15 16.58 -9.56 -34.36
CA GLU A 15 15.51 -10.54 -34.57
C GLU A 15 15.67 -11.74 -33.61
N GLU A 16 16.89 -12.22 -33.46
CA GLU A 16 17.21 -13.34 -32.56
C GLU A 16 17.17 -12.96 -31.08
N LYS A 17 17.29 -11.67 -30.77
CA LYS A 17 17.16 -11.10 -29.42
C LYS A 17 15.72 -10.78 -29.03
N ARG A 18 14.72 -11.02 -29.90
CA ARG A 18 13.33 -10.59 -29.67
C ARG A 18 12.76 -11.00 -28.30
N GLU A 19 12.94 -12.25 -27.90
CA GLU A 19 12.45 -12.76 -26.60
C GLU A 19 13.13 -12.04 -25.42
N MET A 20 14.45 -11.89 -25.51
CA MET A 20 15.27 -11.18 -24.51
C MET A 20 14.86 -9.70 -24.40
N LEU A 21 14.65 -9.01 -25.52
CA LEU A 21 14.22 -7.61 -25.55
C LEU A 21 12.81 -7.44 -25.01
N SER A 22 11.92 -8.41 -25.25
CA SER A 22 10.59 -8.42 -24.63
C SER A 22 10.69 -8.54 -23.10
N ALA A 23 11.56 -9.43 -22.60
CA ALA A 23 11.80 -9.58 -21.17
C ALA A 23 12.46 -8.34 -20.54
N ASP A 24 13.34 -7.64 -21.27
CA ASP A 24 13.92 -6.37 -20.83
C ASP A 24 12.86 -5.26 -20.73
N ALA A 25 11.93 -5.21 -21.69
CA ALA A 25 10.81 -4.28 -21.62
C ALA A 25 9.88 -4.59 -20.43
N GLU A 26 9.63 -5.87 -20.12
CA GLU A 26 8.91 -6.28 -18.91
C GLU A 26 9.64 -5.83 -17.63
N ARG A 27 10.96 -6.02 -17.57
CA ARG A 27 11.83 -5.58 -16.47
C ARG A 27 11.74 -4.07 -16.24
N ALA A 28 11.85 -3.27 -17.31
CA ALA A 28 11.75 -1.82 -17.24
C ALA A 28 10.37 -1.36 -16.72
N ARG A 29 9.27 -1.98 -17.18
CA ARG A 29 7.92 -1.70 -16.66
C ARG A 29 7.80 -2.05 -15.18
N ALA A 30 8.32 -3.21 -14.76
CA ALA A 30 8.29 -3.62 -13.36
C ALA A 30 9.09 -2.68 -12.45
N LEU A 31 10.19 -2.10 -12.94
CA LEU A 31 10.95 -1.08 -12.21
C LEU A 31 10.17 0.22 -12.06
N GLU A 32 9.47 0.64 -13.12
CA GLU A 32 8.59 1.81 -13.08
C GLU A 32 7.42 1.60 -12.10
N GLU A 33 6.80 0.41 -12.11
CA GLU A 33 5.76 0.04 -11.14
C GLU A 33 6.30 0.06 -9.70
N GLN A 34 7.52 -0.43 -9.48
CA GLN A 34 8.16 -0.36 -8.17
C GLN A 34 8.34 1.08 -7.70
N HIS A 35 8.86 1.98 -8.56
CA HIS A 35 9.03 3.39 -8.21
C HIS A 35 7.69 4.09 -7.92
N LYS A 36 6.63 3.75 -8.67
CA LYS A 36 5.27 4.25 -8.40
C LYS A 36 4.78 3.79 -7.03
N ALA A 37 4.92 2.50 -6.72
CA ALA A 37 4.51 1.96 -5.42
C ALA A 37 5.29 2.60 -4.26
N ASP A 38 6.62 2.79 -4.41
CA ASP A 38 7.45 3.46 -3.41
C ASP A 38 6.98 4.92 -3.17
N PHE A 39 6.56 5.63 -4.21
CA PHE A 39 5.98 6.98 -4.11
C PHE A 39 4.62 6.98 -3.40
N GLU A 40 3.74 6.02 -3.72
CA GLU A 40 2.41 5.91 -3.10
C GLU A 40 2.49 5.67 -1.59
N VAL A 41 3.47 4.90 -1.10
CA VAL A 41 3.69 4.73 0.34
C VAL A 41 3.99 6.04 1.05
N ALA A 42 4.74 6.95 0.42
CA ALA A 42 5.01 8.27 0.99
C ALA A 42 3.73 9.09 1.16
N ALA A 43 2.83 9.06 0.15
CA ALA A 43 1.51 9.67 0.24
C ALA A 43 0.64 9.01 1.34
N GLY A 44 0.72 7.67 1.48
CA GLY A 44 0.03 6.93 2.54
C GLY A 44 0.45 7.37 3.94
N ARG A 45 1.75 7.53 4.20
CA ARG A 45 2.27 8.03 5.49
C ARG A 45 1.77 9.43 5.80
N HIS A 46 1.74 10.32 4.80
CA HIS A 46 1.17 11.65 4.97
C HIS A 46 -0.31 11.59 5.37
N ASN A 47 -1.11 10.71 4.76
CA ASN A 47 -2.52 10.55 5.11
C ASN A 47 -2.73 10.07 6.55
N VAL A 48 -1.89 9.16 7.04
CA VAL A 48 -1.92 8.75 8.46
C VAL A 48 -1.62 9.94 9.37
N ALA A 49 -0.60 10.75 9.06
CA ALA A 49 -0.29 11.94 9.85
C ALA A 49 -1.44 12.96 9.86
N VAL A 50 -2.12 13.15 8.73
CA VAL A 50 -3.33 14.00 8.66
C VAL A 50 -4.45 13.45 9.55
N ALA A 51 -4.71 12.14 9.53
CA ALA A 51 -5.73 11.52 10.37
C ALA A 51 -5.38 11.58 11.87
N GLU A 52 -4.10 11.47 12.24
CA GLU A 52 -3.63 11.66 13.61
C GLU A 52 -3.84 13.10 14.10
N ALA A 53 -3.57 14.08 13.24
CA ALA A 53 -3.83 15.49 13.52
C ALA A 53 -5.35 15.75 13.69
N GLU A 54 -6.19 15.16 12.83
CA GLU A 54 -7.65 15.25 12.96
C GLU A 54 -8.14 14.68 14.30
N LEU A 55 -7.65 13.49 14.68
CA LEU A 55 -8.00 12.89 15.97
C LEU A 55 -7.61 13.80 17.14
N THR A 56 -6.40 14.35 17.11
CA THR A 56 -5.91 15.29 18.13
C THR A 56 -6.83 16.51 18.25
N GLN A 57 -7.28 17.06 17.11
CA GLN A 57 -8.23 18.17 17.09
C GLN A 57 -9.58 17.76 17.71
N ARG A 58 -10.14 16.61 17.35
CA ARG A 58 -11.41 16.12 17.92
C ARG A 58 -11.33 15.86 19.42
N GLU A 59 -10.20 15.36 19.91
CA GLU A 59 -9.96 15.20 21.35
C GLU A 59 -9.94 16.55 22.08
N ALA A 60 -9.40 17.60 21.46
CA ALA A 60 -9.46 18.95 22.01
C ALA A 60 -10.90 19.50 22.03
N GLU A 61 -11.70 19.23 20.99
CA GLU A 61 -13.12 19.59 20.94
C GLU A 61 -13.92 18.88 22.05
N VAL A 62 -13.69 17.59 22.29
CA VAL A 62 -14.30 16.84 23.40
C VAL A 62 -13.94 17.47 24.74
N ARG A 63 -12.67 17.80 24.97
CA ARG A 63 -12.21 18.46 26.22
C ARG A 63 -12.86 19.82 26.43
N LYS A 64 -13.01 20.60 25.35
CA LYS A 64 -13.70 21.90 25.39
C LYS A 64 -15.18 21.73 25.74
N ALA A 65 -15.88 20.81 25.09
CA ALA A 65 -17.30 20.54 25.36
C ALA A 65 -17.52 20.03 26.80
N GLN A 66 -16.62 19.19 27.31
CA GLN A 66 -16.65 18.74 28.71
C GLN A 66 -16.52 19.93 29.67
N SER A 67 -15.58 20.84 29.40
CA SER A 67 -15.40 22.04 30.23
C SER A 67 -16.63 22.94 30.22
N GLN A 68 -17.34 23.05 29.09
CA GLN A 68 -18.59 23.79 28.98
C GLN A 68 -19.72 23.14 29.79
N LEU A 69 -19.81 21.81 29.77
CA LEU A 69 -20.76 21.06 30.59
C LEU A 69 -20.50 21.26 32.09
N ASP A 70 -19.24 21.24 32.51
CA ASP A 70 -18.86 21.45 33.90
C ASP A 70 -19.27 22.87 34.37
N LEU A 71 -19.05 23.89 33.53
CA LEU A 71 -19.49 25.28 33.80
C LEU A 71 -21.02 25.42 33.88
N ALA A 72 -21.77 24.81 32.95
CA ALA A 72 -23.22 24.83 32.96
C ALA A 72 -23.78 24.11 34.21
N SER A 73 -23.14 23.02 34.63
CA SER A 73 -23.50 22.27 35.84
C SER A 73 -23.35 23.10 37.11
N VAL A 74 -22.30 23.93 37.19
CA VAL A 74 -22.11 24.87 38.30
C VAL A 74 -23.22 25.93 38.34
N ARG A 75 -23.65 26.44 37.17
CA ARG A 75 -24.69 27.47 37.07
C ARG A 75 -26.11 26.96 37.34
N ARG A 76 -26.34 25.65 37.27
CA ARG A 76 -27.63 24.96 37.52
C ARG A 76 -28.77 25.41 36.60
N GLU A 77 -28.46 25.99 35.46
CA GLU A 77 -29.45 26.34 34.43
C GLU A 77 -29.76 25.12 33.57
N LYS A 78 -30.97 24.56 33.70
CA LYS A 78 -31.36 23.31 33.04
C LYS A 78 -31.23 23.36 31.51
N THR A 79 -31.53 24.50 30.90
CA THR A 79 -31.44 24.67 29.44
C THR A 79 -30.00 24.70 28.96
N GLU A 80 -29.11 25.41 29.66
CA GLU A 80 -27.66 25.43 29.34
C GLU A 80 -27.03 24.05 29.52
N LEU A 81 -27.44 23.33 30.58
CA LEU A 81 -26.96 21.97 30.86
C LEU A 81 -27.31 20.99 29.74
N ALA A 82 -28.58 20.95 29.33
CA ALA A 82 -29.04 20.08 28.24
C ALA A 82 -28.33 20.40 26.90
N ALA A 83 -28.09 21.68 26.62
CA ALA A 83 -27.35 22.08 25.42
C ALA A 83 -25.88 21.64 25.48
N ALA A 84 -25.22 21.77 26.64
CA ALA A 84 -23.84 21.35 26.83
C ALA A 84 -23.67 19.83 26.76
N GLU A 85 -24.60 19.04 27.31
CA GLU A 85 -24.63 17.57 27.18
C GLU A 85 -24.71 17.16 25.71
N GLN A 86 -25.62 17.78 24.95
CA GLN A 86 -25.75 17.51 23.51
C GLN A 86 -24.52 17.91 22.70
N GLN A 87 -23.80 18.97 23.09
CA GLN A 87 -22.55 19.37 22.45
C GLN A 87 -21.44 18.37 22.75
N LEU A 88 -21.33 17.92 24.00
CA LEU A 88 -20.37 16.89 24.40
C LEU A 88 -20.60 15.57 23.67
N ASP A 89 -21.87 15.14 23.56
CA ASP A 89 -22.21 13.92 22.81
C ASP A 89 -21.84 14.05 21.34
N LEU A 90 -22.11 15.19 20.71
CA LEU A 90 -21.71 15.42 19.31
C LEU A 90 -20.18 15.42 19.15
N ALA A 91 -19.44 16.05 20.05
CA ALA A 91 -17.98 16.06 20.04
C ALA A 91 -17.41 14.65 20.20
N ARG A 92 -17.99 13.83 21.08
CA ARG A 92 -17.61 12.42 21.27
C ARG A 92 -17.84 11.58 20.01
N GLU A 93 -18.95 11.77 19.31
CA GLU A 93 -19.14 11.10 18.01
C GLU A 93 -18.13 11.59 16.96
N GLY A 94 -17.85 12.89 16.90
CA GLY A 94 -16.81 13.44 16.02
C GLY A 94 -15.44 12.81 16.27
N ARG A 95 -15.08 12.57 17.54
CA ARG A 95 -13.86 11.84 17.90
C ARG A 95 -13.88 10.39 17.40
N ARG A 96 -15.01 9.67 17.56
CA ARG A 96 -15.14 8.28 17.05
C ARG A 96 -14.99 8.19 15.54
N VAL A 97 -15.49 9.19 14.79
CA VAL A 97 -15.27 9.27 13.35
C VAL A 97 -13.78 9.43 13.03
N ALA A 98 -13.07 10.31 13.74
CA ALA A 98 -11.63 10.49 13.54
C ALA A 98 -10.81 9.25 13.95
N GLU A 99 -11.20 8.55 15.03
CA GLU A 99 -10.60 7.25 15.41
C GLU A 99 -10.77 6.22 14.28
N ALA A 100 -11.96 6.14 13.68
CA ALA A 100 -12.23 5.24 12.56
C ALA A 100 -11.48 5.66 11.27
N HIS A 101 -11.35 6.97 11.00
CA HIS A 101 -10.54 7.49 9.90
C HIS A 101 -9.08 7.09 10.06
N LEU A 102 -8.50 7.28 11.25
CA LEU A 102 -7.13 6.89 11.54
C LEU A 102 -6.90 5.38 11.36
N ALA A 103 -7.84 4.54 11.83
CA ALA A 103 -7.77 3.10 11.63
C ALA A 103 -7.76 2.73 10.14
N TRP A 104 -8.66 3.32 9.34
CA TRP A 104 -8.68 3.11 7.89
C TRP A 104 -7.39 3.61 7.21
N ALA A 105 -6.89 4.79 7.57
CA ALA A 105 -5.66 5.35 7.01
C ALA A 105 -4.46 4.44 7.27
N ARG A 106 -4.36 3.84 8.48
CA ARG A 106 -3.31 2.89 8.84
C ARG A 106 -3.38 1.59 8.04
N GLU A 107 -4.57 1.00 7.91
CA GLU A 107 -4.75 -0.20 7.09
C GLU A 107 -4.46 0.07 5.60
N ARG A 108 -4.84 1.25 5.10
CA ARG A 108 -4.51 1.68 3.75
C ARG A 108 -3.00 1.87 3.56
N GLN A 109 -2.29 2.44 4.54
CA GLN A 109 -0.82 2.52 4.50
C GLN A 109 -0.20 1.12 4.46
N ALA A 110 -0.66 0.20 5.31
CA ALA A 110 -0.16 -1.17 5.33
C ALA A 110 -0.36 -1.88 3.97
N LEU A 111 -1.52 -1.69 3.34
CA LEU A 111 -1.76 -2.19 1.97
C LEU A 111 -0.77 -1.61 0.95
N LEU A 112 -0.49 -0.31 1.00
CA LEU A 112 0.49 0.32 0.10
C LEU A 112 1.89 -0.25 0.30
N GLU A 113 2.28 -0.53 1.54
CA GLU A 113 3.56 -1.19 1.86
C GLU A 113 3.62 -2.62 1.29
N GLN A 114 2.51 -3.36 1.31
CA GLN A 114 2.44 -4.67 0.64
C GLN A 114 2.48 -4.56 -0.88
N ASN A 115 1.86 -3.54 -1.47
CA ASN A 115 1.96 -3.31 -2.91
C ASN A 115 3.40 -3.02 -3.35
N VAL A 116 4.20 -2.35 -2.51
CA VAL A 116 5.65 -2.22 -2.72
C VAL A 116 6.34 -3.58 -2.68
N ALA A 117 5.98 -4.45 -1.73
CA ALA A 117 6.55 -5.79 -1.66
C ALA A 117 6.23 -6.61 -2.94
N VAL A 118 4.99 -6.54 -3.43
CA VAL A 118 4.57 -7.15 -4.70
C VAL A 118 5.36 -6.57 -5.89
N ALA A 119 5.47 -5.24 -6.00
CA ALA A 119 6.17 -4.61 -7.11
C ALA A 119 7.68 -4.96 -7.11
N ARG A 120 8.31 -4.98 -5.93
CA ARG A 120 9.71 -5.44 -5.77
C ARG A 120 9.88 -6.92 -6.13
N ALA A 121 8.93 -7.78 -5.75
CA ALA A 121 8.96 -9.19 -6.13
C ALA A 121 8.79 -9.36 -7.65
N ASN A 122 7.87 -8.61 -8.27
CA ASN A 122 7.67 -8.59 -9.72
C ASN A 122 8.93 -8.15 -10.46
N HIS A 123 9.60 -7.10 -9.98
CA HIS A 123 10.85 -6.62 -10.56
C HIS A 123 11.94 -7.70 -10.49
N ARG A 124 12.13 -8.36 -9.33
CA ARG A 124 13.09 -9.48 -9.20
C ARG A 124 12.76 -10.65 -10.13
N TRP A 125 11.48 -10.96 -10.31
CA TRP A 125 11.05 -12.00 -11.24
C TRP A 125 11.30 -11.59 -12.70
N ALA A 126 11.00 -10.36 -13.08
CA ALA A 126 11.27 -9.83 -14.42
C ALA A 126 12.77 -9.79 -14.72
N ASP A 127 13.61 -9.40 -13.74
CA ASP A 127 15.07 -9.51 -13.82
C ASP A 127 15.51 -10.97 -14.06
N ALA A 128 14.95 -11.92 -13.30
CA ALA A 128 15.29 -13.34 -13.44
C ALA A 128 14.86 -13.90 -14.80
N ARG A 129 13.70 -13.48 -15.32
CA ARG A 129 13.24 -13.84 -16.68
C ARG A 129 14.14 -13.26 -17.75
N TYR A 130 14.57 -12.02 -17.62
CA TYR A 130 15.51 -11.41 -18.56
C TYR A 130 16.82 -12.21 -18.62
N GLU A 131 17.39 -12.58 -17.47
CA GLU A 131 18.59 -13.41 -17.40
C GLU A 131 18.37 -14.84 -17.93
N LEU A 132 17.18 -15.42 -17.74
CA LEU A 132 16.81 -16.70 -18.34
C LEU A 132 16.75 -16.62 -19.87
N GLU A 133 16.16 -15.57 -20.43
CA GLU A 133 16.11 -15.42 -21.89
C GLU A 133 17.50 -15.15 -22.49
N LYS A 134 18.38 -14.43 -21.77
CA LYS A 134 19.80 -14.34 -22.12
C LYS A 134 20.47 -15.71 -22.10
N ALA A 135 20.21 -16.52 -21.07
CA ALA A 135 20.77 -17.85 -20.94
C ALA A 135 20.32 -18.81 -22.05
N ARG A 136 19.02 -18.78 -22.39
CA ARG A 136 18.46 -19.54 -23.51
C ARG A 136 19.07 -19.12 -24.83
N LEU A 137 19.21 -17.81 -25.06
CA LEU A 137 19.84 -17.29 -26.27
C LEU A 137 21.32 -17.73 -26.37
N ALA A 138 22.09 -17.60 -25.30
CA ALA A 138 23.48 -18.04 -25.22
C ALA A 138 23.61 -19.55 -25.54
N ALA A 139 22.77 -20.38 -24.92
CA ALA A 139 22.74 -21.83 -25.16
C ALA A 139 22.41 -22.16 -26.63
N ARG A 140 21.36 -21.55 -27.19
CA ARG A 140 20.93 -21.75 -28.58
C ARG A 140 22.01 -21.36 -29.59
N LYS A 141 22.86 -20.40 -29.25
CA LYS A 141 23.96 -19.92 -30.11
C LYS A 141 25.30 -20.57 -29.82
N GLY A 142 25.37 -21.51 -28.88
CA GLY A 142 26.63 -22.13 -28.45
C GLY A 142 27.61 -21.12 -27.83
N ARG A 143 27.10 -20.00 -27.31
CA ARG A 143 27.86 -18.90 -26.68
C ARG A 143 27.78 -19.00 -25.16
N VAL A 144 27.93 -20.21 -24.63
CA VAL A 144 27.82 -20.45 -23.18
C VAL A 144 29.03 -19.81 -22.47
N PRO A 145 28.83 -19.05 -21.37
CA PRO A 145 29.89 -18.34 -20.67
C PRO A 145 31.01 -19.25 -20.13
N ASP A 146 30.65 -20.44 -19.66
CA ASP A 146 31.57 -21.43 -19.10
C ASP A 146 31.02 -22.86 -19.26
N LYS A 147 31.81 -23.85 -18.83
CA LYS A 147 31.49 -25.28 -18.91
C LYS A 147 30.43 -25.77 -17.91
N ASP A 148 30.21 -25.00 -16.84
CA ASP A 148 29.26 -25.31 -15.77
C ASP A 148 27.92 -24.57 -16.01
N PHE A 149 27.82 -23.82 -17.11
CA PHE A 149 26.64 -23.09 -17.52
C PHE A 149 25.45 -24.03 -17.73
N ALA A 150 24.45 -23.88 -16.87
CA ALA A 150 23.22 -24.65 -16.93
C ALA A 150 22.02 -23.71 -16.99
N VAL A 151 21.33 -23.66 -18.14
CA VAL A 151 20.08 -22.90 -18.33
C VAL A 151 19.05 -23.25 -17.24
N ARG A 152 19.02 -24.51 -16.82
CA ARG A 152 18.19 -25.00 -15.71
C ARG A 152 18.33 -24.19 -14.42
N SER A 153 19.52 -23.71 -14.09
CA SER A 153 19.72 -22.89 -12.88
C SER A 153 19.01 -21.53 -12.96
N PHE A 154 18.91 -20.96 -14.17
CA PHE A 154 18.16 -19.74 -14.43
C PHE A 154 16.64 -20.00 -14.41
N GLU A 155 16.19 -21.16 -14.91
CA GLU A 155 14.78 -21.58 -14.83
C GLU A 155 14.34 -21.74 -13.38
N GLU A 156 15.13 -22.47 -12.57
CA GLU A 156 14.87 -22.63 -11.14
C GLU A 156 14.90 -21.31 -10.37
N GLN A 157 15.71 -20.34 -10.82
CA GLN A 157 15.70 -18.98 -10.25
C GLN A 157 14.41 -18.23 -10.62
N ALA A 158 14.01 -18.24 -11.89
CA ALA A 158 12.77 -17.60 -12.36
C ALA A 158 11.55 -18.18 -11.62
N ASP A 159 11.47 -19.51 -11.50
CA ASP A 159 10.38 -20.20 -10.78
C ASP A 159 10.34 -19.89 -9.28
N ARG A 160 11.50 -19.71 -8.64
CA ARG A 160 11.57 -19.26 -7.24
C ARG A 160 11.04 -17.84 -7.11
N THR A 161 11.56 -16.91 -7.90
CA THR A 161 11.11 -15.49 -7.84
C THR A 161 9.65 -15.32 -8.24
N HIS A 162 9.11 -16.17 -9.12
CA HIS A 162 7.68 -16.18 -9.44
C HIS A 162 6.81 -16.60 -8.26
N ARG A 163 7.27 -17.57 -7.45
CA ARG A 163 6.58 -17.95 -6.21
C ARG A 163 6.58 -16.80 -5.21
N ASP A 164 7.69 -16.08 -5.06
CA ASP A 164 7.75 -14.88 -4.20
C ASP A 164 6.70 -13.82 -4.61
N VAL A 165 6.43 -13.67 -5.92
CA VAL A 165 5.38 -12.78 -6.43
C VAL A 165 4.00 -13.24 -5.97
N ILE A 166 3.71 -14.54 -6.10
CA ILE A 166 2.42 -15.11 -5.70
C ILE A 166 2.21 -14.92 -4.20
N ASP A 167 3.22 -15.23 -3.39
CA ASP A 167 3.15 -15.09 -1.93
C ASP A 167 2.92 -13.62 -1.53
N ALA A 168 3.66 -12.68 -2.13
CA ALA A 168 3.46 -11.26 -1.88
C ALA A 168 2.05 -10.78 -2.26
N ARG A 169 1.47 -11.30 -3.35
CA ARG A 169 0.09 -10.96 -3.77
C ARG A 169 -0.95 -11.50 -2.80
N LEU A 170 -0.74 -12.70 -2.25
CA LEU A 170 -1.62 -13.28 -1.24
C LEU A 170 -1.64 -12.42 0.03
N ASP A 171 -0.48 -11.94 0.46
CA ASP A 171 -0.39 -11.03 1.62
C ASP A 171 -1.03 -9.66 1.33
N ALA A 172 -0.76 -9.07 0.16
CA ALA A 172 -1.44 -7.83 -0.26
C ALA A 172 -2.97 -7.98 -0.30
N THR A 173 -3.49 -9.14 -0.73
CA THR A 173 -4.94 -9.42 -0.74
C THR A 173 -5.54 -9.39 0.67
N ARG A 174 -4.85 -9.95 1.66
CA ARG A 174 -5.30 -9.90 3.07
C ARG A 174 -5.39 -8.46 3.58
N HIS A 175 -4.39 -7.64 3.27
CA HIS A 175 -4.40 -6.23 3.64
C HIS A 175 -5.46 -5.42 2.87
N GLN A 176 -5.76 -5.79 1.63
CA GLN A 176 -6.83 -5.18 0.85
C GLN A 176 -8.20 -5.40 1.52
N GLU A 177 -8.46 -6.62 1.99
CA GLU A 177 -9.69 -6.94 2.73
C GLU A 177 -9.77 -6.18 4.06
N ALA A 178 -8.66 -6.09 4.80
CA ALA A 178 -8.59 -5.33 6.05
C ALA A 178 -8.85 -3.83 5.84
N ALA A 179 -8.20 -3.23 4.84
CA ALA A 179 -8.41 -1.82 4.47
C ALA A 179 -9.85 -1.55 4.03
N ALA A 180 -10.44 -2.43 3.21
CA ALA A 180 -11.84 -2.30 2.79
C ALA A 180 -12.82 -2.43 3.96
N LYS A 181 -12.55 -3.31 4.93
CA LYS A 181 -13.36 -3.44 6.15
C LYS A 181 -13.27 -2.17 7.00
N ALA A 182 -12.07 -1.63 7.19
CA ALA A 182 -11.86 -0.40 7.94
C ALA A 182 -12.52 0.81 7.26
N GLU A 183 -12.48 0.88 5.92
CA GLU A 183 -13.15 1.93 5.13
C GLU A 183 -14.66 1.91 5.35
N ARG A 184 -15.29 0.74 5.29
CA ARG A 184 -16.74 0.60 5.54
C ARG A 184 -17.11 1.05 6.96
N ALA A 185 -16.30 0.67 7.95
CA ALA A 185 -16.52 1.09 9.33
C ALA A 185 -16.41 2.61 9.49
N PHE A 186 -15.42 3.24 8.85
CA PHE A 186 -15.28 4.70 8.82
C PHE A 186 -16.49 5.37 8.16
N GLN A 187 -16.89 4.94 6.97
CA GLN A 187 -18.05 5.48 6.26
C GLN A 187 -19.35 5.35 7.07
N GLU A 188 -19.55 4.22 7.75
CA GLU A 188 -20.71 4.02 8.63
C GLU A 188 -20.74 5.02 9.79
N GLN A 189 -19.58 5.26 10.44
CA GLN A 189 -19.48 6.24 11.51
C GLN A 189 -19.69 7.66 11.00
N GLU A 190 -19.12 7.99 9.85
CA GLU A 190 -19.29 9.30 9.23
C GLU A 190 -20.77 9.58 8.92
N LEU A 191 -21.49 8.62 8.36
CA LEU A 191 -22.93 8.73 8.09
C LEU A 191 -23.74 8.96 9.37
N LYS A 192 -23.45 8.20 10.44
CA LYS A 192 -24.09 8.38 11.76
C LYS A 192 -23.84 9.79 12.31
N TYR A 193 -22.61 10.27 12.21
CA TYR A 193 -22.24 11.62 12.65
C TYR A 193 -22.94 12.70 11.83
N GLN A 194 -22.92 12.62 10.50
CA GLN A 194 -23.59 13.57 9.62
C GLN A 194 -25.10 13.62 9.87
N GLY A 195 -25.75 12.47 10.12
CA GLY A 195 -27.16 12.42 10.50
C GLY A 195 -27.47 13.19 11.78
N ARG A 196 -26.59 13.09 12.78
CA ARG A 196 -26.71 13.85 14.04
C ARG A 196 -26.44 15.34 13.90
N VAL A 197 -25.49 15.72 13.04
CA VAL A 197 -25.22 17.14 12.74
C VAL A 197 -26.43 17.78 12.05
N LYS A 198 -27.00 17.10 11.04
CA LYS A 198 -28.15 17.59 10.25
C LYS A 198 -29.45 17.67 11.06
N SER A 199 -29.68 16.76 12.01
CA SER A 199 -30.84 16.81 12.90
C SER A 199 -30.86 18.03 13.84
N LYS A 200 -29.79 18.84 13.88
CA LYS A 200 -29.67 20.04 14.74
C LYS A 200 -29.82 21.37 13.98
N HIS A 201 -29.97 21.35 12.66
CA HIS A 201 -30.27 22.53 11.83
C HIS A 201 -31.70 22.42 11.30
#